data_AF-A0A7X5WQY3-F1
#
_entry.id   AF-A0A7X5WQY3-F1
#
_cell.length_a   1.000
_cell.length_b   1.000
_cell.length_c   1.000
_cell.angle_alpha   90.00
_cell.angle_beta   90.00
_cell.angle_gamma   90.00
#
_symmetry.space_group_name_H-M   'P 1'
#
loop_
_entity.id
_entity.type
_entity.pdbx_description
1 polymer ?
#
loop_
_entity_poly.entity_id
_entity_poly.type
_entity_poly.pdbx_seq_one_letter_code
_entity_poly.pdbx_strand_id
1 'polypeptide(L)' 'MAPDATTRGDVTLFLSGDVMTGRAIDQVLPVPSDPVLYEPWVRNALDYVELAERASGRIPDAVEPSYI' A
#
# COMPACT_ATOMS: atom_id res chain seq x y z
N MET A 1 -32.66 -25.98 28.74
CA MET A 1 -32.05 -25.87 27.39
C MET A 1 -31.18 -24.63 27.42
N ALA A 2 -29.87 -24.79 27.57
CA ALA A 2 -28.91 -23.69 27.66
C ALA A 2 -28.65 -23.11 26.26
N PRO A 3 -28.40 -21.80 26.11
CA PRO A 3 -28.13 -21.19 24.82
C PRO A 3 -26.82 -21.72 24.26
N ASP A 4 -26.87 -22.15 23.00
CA ASP A 4 -25.74 -22.63 22.23
C ASP A 4 -24.74 -21.48 21.99
N ALA A 5 -23.46 -21.74 22.24
CA ALA A 5 -22.41 -20.75 22.11
C ALA A 5 -22.15 -20.50 20.62
N THR A 6 -22.50 -19.31 20.14
CA THR A 6 -22.19 -18.86 18.77
C THR A 6 -20.71 -19.08 18.49
N THR A 7 -20.40 -20.10 17.68
CA THR A 7 -19.05 -20.39 17.23
C THR A 7 -18.62 -19.25 16.31
N ARG A 8 -17.70 -18.41 16.78
CA ARG A 8 -17.11 -17.33 16.00
C ARG A 8 -16.06 -17.95 15.07
N GLY A 9 -16.51 -18.38 13.89
CA GLY A 9 -15.60 -18.91 12.86
C GLY A 9 -14.71 -17.80 12.30
N ASP A 10 -13.43 -18.10 12.10
CA ASP A 10 -12.50 -17.19 11.44
C ASP A 10 -12.84 -17.07 9.95
N VAL A 11 -12.82 -15.84 9.44
CA VAL A 11 -13.06 -15.55 8.02
C VAL A 11 -11.72 -15.33 7.33
N THR A 12 -11.44 -16.11 6.28
CA THR A 12 -10.27 -15.88 5.42
C THR A 12 -10.67 -14.98 4.26
N LEU A 13 -9.97 -13.85 4.11
CA LEU A 13 -10.16 -12.89 3.03
C LEU A 13 -8.99 -12.95 2.05
N PHE A 14 -9.31 -12.91 0.75
CA PHE A 14 -8.34 -12.68 -0.32
C PHE A 14 -8.72 -11.39 -1.03
N LEU A 15 -7.77 -10.45 -1.10
CA LEU A 15 -7.94 -9.15 -1.75
C LEU A 15 -7.05 -9.14 -2.99
N SER A 16 -7.64 -8.84 -4.14
CA SER A 16 -6.94 -8.75 -5.42
C SER A 16 -7.38 -7.53 -6.19
N GLY A 17 -6.45 -6.91 -6.89
CA GLY A 17 -6.67 -5.75 -7.74
C GLY A 17 -5.34 -5.26 -8.29
N ASP A 18 -5.41 -4.29 -9.19
CA ASP A 18 -4.21 -3.55 -9.55
C ASP A 18 -3.83 -2.66 -8.35
N VAL A 19 -2.57 -2.73 -7.94
CA VAL A 19 -2.04 -1.95 -6.83
C VAL A 19 -0.90 -1.14 -7.41
N MET A 20 -1.11 0.17 -7.54
CA MET A 20 -0.21 1.08 -8.26
C MET A 20 1.07 1.39 -7.46
N THR A 21 1.68 0.38 -6.83
CA THR A 21 2.90 0.48 -6.02
C THR A 21 4.10 1.04 -6.79
N GLY A 22 4.14 0.88 -8.12
CA GLY A 22 5.12 1.57 -8.97
C GLY A 22 5.06 3.10 -8.82
N ARG A 23 3.88 3.68 -8.56
CA ARG A 23 3.74 5.12 -8.30
C ARG A 23 4.39 5.53 -6.98
N ALA A 24 4.50 4.63 -6.00
CA ALA A 24 5.26 4.88 -4.78
C ALA A 24 6.76 4.97 -5.08
N ILE A 25 7.26 4.12 -5.98
CA ILE A 25 8.66 4.16 -6.43
C ILE A 25 8.95 5.51 -7.08
N ASP A 26 8.05 6.01 -7.95
CA ASP A 26 8.21 7.33 -8.56
C ASP A 26 8.33 8.46 -7.53
N GLN A 27 7.68 8.33 -6.36
CA GLN A 27 7.71 9.36 -5.32
C GLN A 27 9.03 9.41 -4.55
N VAL A 28 9.75 8.29 -4.46
CA VAL A 28 11.03 8.24 -3.73
C VAL A 28 12.24 8.55 -4.62
N LEU A 29 12.02 8.81 -5.92
CA LEU A 29 13.06 9.27 -6.84
C LEU A 29 13.46 10.74 -6.59
N PRO A 30 14.62 11.20 -7.12
CA PRO A 30 15.09 12.56 -6.88
C PRO A 30 14.18 13.64 -7.49
N VAL A 31 13.46 13.28 -8.56
CA VAL A 31 12.46 14.14 -9.21
C VAL A 31 11.13 13.38 -9.24
N PRO A 32 10.28 13.54 -8.21
CA PRO A 32 9.04 12.80 -8.11
C PRO A 32 8.00 13.27 -9.13
N SER A 33 7.17 12.33 -9.59
CA SER A 33 5.99 12.64 -10.42
C SER A 33 4.84 13.17 -9.56
N ASP A 34 3.79 13.72 -10.19
CA ASP A 34 2.58 14.13 -9.46
C ASP A 34 2.01 12.94 -8.66
N PRO A 35 1.80 13.06 -7.34
CA PRO A 35 1.32 11.95 -6.52
C PRO A 35 -0.15 11.60 -6.74
N VAL A 36 -0.94 12.40 -7.47
CA VAL A 36 -2.38 12.17 -7.63
C VAL A 36 -2.64 10.85 -8.37
N LEU A 37 -3.53 10.05 -7.78
CA LEU A 37 -4.08 8.82 -8.35
C LEU A 37 -5.59 9.01 -8.58
N TYR A 38 -6.06 8.52 -9.72
CA TYR A 38 -7.48 8.58 -10.10
C TYR A 38 -8.22 7.29 -9.73
N GLU A 39 -7.89 6.73 -8.57
CA GLU A 39 -8.53 5.55 -8.03
C GLU A 39 -9.61 5.93 -6.99
N PRO A 40 -10.63 5.09 -6.79
CA PRO A 40 -11.73 5.40 -5.87
C PRO A 40 -11.32 5.41 -4.39
N TRP A 41 -10.23 4.73 -4.04
CA TRP A 41 -9.81 4.52 -2.65
C TRP A 41 -8.51 5.24 -2.31
N VAL A 42 -7.41 4.83 -2.94
CA VAL A 42 -6.10 5.48 -2.76
C VAL A 42 -5.98 6.61 -3.77
N ARG A 43 -5.97 7.86 -3.30
CA ARG A 43 -5.94 9.04 -4.19
C ARG A 43 -4.55 9.69 -4.26
N ASN A 44 -3.62 9.23 -3.44
CA ASN A 44 -2.28 9.77 -3.33
C ASN A 44 -1.26 8.62 -3.30
N ALA A 45 -0.26 8.68 -4.18
CA ALA A 45 0.80 7.68 -4.27
C ALA A 45 1.67 7.60 -3.01
N LEU A 46 1.73 8.64 -2.18
CA LEU A 46 2.43 8.64 -0.90
C LEU A 46 1.82 7.67 0.11
N ASP A 47 0.52 7.37 0.00
CA ASP A 47 -0.14 6.36 0.84
C ASP A 47 0.52 4.98 0.64
N TYR A 48 0.96 4.68 -0.59
CA TYR A 48 1.69 3.45 -0.88
C TYR A 48 3.13 3.46 -0.35
N VAL A 49 3.79 4.62 -0.27
CA VAL A 49 5.10 4.76 0.41
C VAL A 49 4.93 4.45 1.89
N GLU A 50 3.91 5.02 2.54
CA GLU A 50 3.63 4.78 3.96
C GLU A 50 3.34 3.29 4.24
N LEU A 51 2.57 2.63 3.37
CA LEU A 51 2.31 1.19 3.49
C LEU A 51 3.60 0.37 3.39
N ALA A 52 4.49 0.72 2.46
CA ALA A 52 5.77 0.05 2.29
C ALA A 52 6.68 0.28 3.51
N GLU A 53 6.72 1.49 4.06
CA GLU A 53 7.49 1.81 5.25
C GLU A 53 7.00 1.08 6.50
N ARG A 54 5.67 0.96 6.66
CA ARG A 54 5.08 0.18 7.75
C ARG A 54 5.47 -1.29 7.68
N ALA A 55 5.63 -1.85 6.49
CA ALA A 55 5.99 -3.24 6.29
C ALA A 55 7.51 -3.50 6.36
N SER A 56 8.33 -2.56 5.88
CA SER A 56 9.77 -2.78 5.63
C SER A 56 10.70 -1.88 6.42
N GLY A 57 10.17 -0.90 7.16
CA GLY A 57 10.92 0.18 7.79
C GLY A 57 11.10 1.39 6.85
N ARG A 58 11.71 2.47 7.36
CA ARG A 58 11.86 3.74 6.66
C ARG A 58 12.50 3.56 5.28
N ILE A 59 11.92 4.20 4.27
CA ILE A 59 12.44 4.24 2.91
C ILE A 59 13.17 5.59 2.73
N PRO A 60 14.40 5.61 2.18
CA PRO A 60 15.09 6.87 1.90
C PRO A 60 14.38 7.67 0.80
N ASP A 61 14.38 8.99 0.96
CA ASP A 61 13.96 9.92 -0.09
C ASP A 61 15.09 10.11 -1.11
N ALA A 62 14.74 10.53 -2.33
CA ALA A 62 15.67 10.83 -3.42
C ALA A 62 16.65 9.69 -3.77
N VAL A 63 16.13 8.47 -3.88
CA VAL A 63 16.90 7.27 -4.25
C VAL A 63 17.39 7.38 -5.70
N GLU A 64 18.67 7.13 -5.93
CA GLU A 64 19.26 7.12 -7.28
C GLU A 64 18.57 6.07 -8.18
N PRO A 65 18.33 6.37 -9.47
CA PRO A 65 17.66 5.46 -10.39
C PRO A 65 18.62 4.37 -10.92
N SER A 66 19.20 3.58 -10.03
CA SER A 66 20.31 2.65 -10.34
C SER A 66 19.94 1.44 -11.22
N TYR A 67 18.69 1.32 -11.66
CA TYR A 67 18.17 0.23 -12.49
C TYR A 67 17.71 0.68 -13.89
N ILE A 68 17.85 1.97 -14.21
CA ILE A 68 17.56 2.54 -15.53
C ILE A 68 18.83 2.55 -16.38
#